data_AF-A0A941D9E2-F1
#
_entry.id   AF-A0A941D9E2-F1
#
_cell.length_a   1.000
_cell.length_b   1.000
_cell.length_c   1.000
_cell.angle_alpha   90.00
_cell.angle_beta   90.00
_cell.angle_gamma   90.00
#
_symmetry.space_group_name_H-M   'P 1'
#
loop_
_entity.id
_entity.type
_entity.pdbx_description
1 polymer ?
#
loop_
_entity_poly.entity_id
_entity_poly.type
_entity_poly.pdbx_seq_one_letter_code
_entity_poly.pdbx_strand_id
1 'polypeptide(L)' 'MRADTITFRPDDDAARALATLTADGTSVSVAVRAALIDAARDRARRALRAEAEELARDEQDRAEAAQVLRDMETLRAW' A
#
# COMPACT_ATOMS: atom_id res chain seq x y z
N MET A 1 -9.38 -23.74 -3.12
CA MET A 1 -9.55 -22.65 -4.10
C MET A 1 -9.06 -23.17 -5.45
N ARG A 2 -9.90 -23.15 -6.49
CA ARG A 2 -9.48 -23.57 -7.85
C ARG A 2 -8.64 -22.45 -8.47
N ALA A 3 -7.59 -22.82 -9.19
CA ALA A 3 -6.77 -21.88 -9.95
C ALA A 3 -7.27 -21.87 -11.40
N ASP A 4 -7.67 -20.70 -11.89
CA ASP A 4 -7.96 -20.50 -13.30
C ASP A 4 -6.67 -20.15 -14.05
N THR A 5 -6.59 -20.60 -15.30
CA THR A 5 -5.42 -20.36 -16.15
C THR A 5 -5.58 -19.04 -16.90
N ILE A 6 -4.55 -18.21 -16.86
CA ILE A 6 -4.44 -16.99 -17.67
C ILE A 6 -3.30 -17.16 -18.67
N THR A 7 -3.45 -16.60 -19.87
CA THR A 7 -2.36 -16.50 -20.84
C THR A 7 -1.69 -15.13 -20.70
N PHE A 8 -0.38 -15.12 -20.49
CA PHE A 8 0.40 -13.90 -20.35
C PHE A 8 1.50 -13.88 -21.40
N ARG A 9 1.57 -12.78 -22.17
CA ARG A 9 2.65 -12.54 -23.15
C ARG A 9 3.54 -11.43 -22.61
N PRO A 10 4.70 -11.75 -22.01
CA PRO A 10 5.62 -10.74 -21.49
C PRO A 10 6.21 -9.91 -22.64
N ASP A 11 6.39 -8.63 -22.38
CA ASP A 11 7.36 -7.81 -23.11
C ASP A 11 8.79 -8.10 -22.63
N ASP A 12 9.77 -7.43 -23.23
CA ASP A 12 11.19 -7.67 -22.91
C ASP A 12 11.53 -7.37 -21.44
N ASP A 13 10.89 -6.36 -20.85
CA ASP A 13 11.08 -5.99 -19.45
C ASP A 13 10.49 -7.05 -18.51
N ALA A 14 9.26 -7.48 -18.78
CA ALA A 14 8.61 -8.55 -18.04
C ALA A 14 9.37 -9.87 -18.18
N ALA A 15 9.93 -10.17 -19.35
CA ALA A 15 10.74 -11.36 -19.57
C ALA A 15 12.03 -11.33 -18.74
N ARG A 16 12.72 -10.18 -18.68
CA ARG A 16 13.90 -9.99 -17.81
C ARG A 16 13.54 -10.13 -16.33
N ALA A 17 12.45 -9.50 -15.89
CA ALA A 17 11.99 -9.59 -14.51
C ALA A 17 11.65 -11.04 -14.13
N LEU A 18 10.95 -11.77 -15.00
CA LEU A 18 10.68 -13.19 -14.79
C LEU A 18 11.96 -14.00 -14.67
N ALA A 19 12.95 -13.79 -15.55
CA ALA A 19 14.23 -14.49 -15.47
C ALA A 19 14.94 -14.25 -14.12
N THR A 20 14.90 -13.02 -13.60
CA THR A 20 15.43 -12.71 -12.26
C THR A 20 14.65 -13.41 -11.15
N LEU A 21 13.31 -13.36 -11.20
CA LEU A 21 12.44 -13.93 -10.17
C LEU A 21 12.44 -15.46 -10.14
N THR A 22 12.86 -16.12 -11.23
CA THR A 22 12.94 -17.58 -11.32
C THR A 22 14.37 -18.10 -11.31
N ALA A 23 15.37 -17.24 -11.11
CA ALA A 23 16.79 -17.62 -11.18
C ALA A 23 17.18 -18.68 -10.13
N ASP A 24 16.43 -18.78 -9.04
CA ASP A 24 16.60 -19.74 -7.95
C ASP A 24 15.85 -21.07 -8.15
N GLY A 25 15.20 -21.25 -9.31
CA GLY A 25 14.36 -22.42 -9.61
C GLY A 25 12.90 -22.25 -9.21
N THR A 26 12.49 -21.08 -8.71
CA THR A 26 11.07 -20.76 -8.49
C THR A 26 10.28 -20.89 -9.79
N SER A 27 9.12 -21.55 -9.75
CA SER A 27 8.26 -21.67 -10.93
C SER A 27 7.66 -20.32 -11.33
N VAL A 28 7.50 -20.10 -12.63
CA VAL A 28 6.90 -18.87 -13.20
C VAL A 28 5.54 -18.56 -12.56
N SER A 29 4.66 -19.56 -12.39
CA SER A 29 3.34 -19.36 -11.77
C SER A 29 3.42 -18.89 -10.31
N VAL A 30 4.43 -19.33 -9.56
CA VAL A 30 4.67 -18.87 -8.18
C VAL A 30 5.20 -17.45 -8.18
N ALA A 31 6.19 -17.15 -9.03
CA ALA A 31 6.75 -15.80 -9.17
C ALA A 31 5.69 -14.76 -9.59
N VAL A 32 4.88 -15.08 -10.60
CA VAL A 32 3.79 -14.21 -11.08
C VAL A 32 2.75 -14.00 -9.99
N ARG A 33 2.35 -15.06 -9.26
CA ARG A 33 1.40 -14.94 -8.16
C ARG A 33 1.91 -14.02 -7.06
N ALA A 34 3.16 -14.19 -6.64
CA ALA A 34 3.77 -13.36 -5.62
C ALA A 34 3.83 -11.89 -6.08
N ALA A 35 4.32 -11.64 -7.29
CA ALA A 35 4.40 -10.29 -7.86
C ALA A 35 3.03 -9.59 -7.93
N LEU A 36 1.97 -10.29 -8.33
CA LEU A 36 0.61 -9.74 -8.36
C LEU A 36 0.09 -9.36 -6.97
N ILE A 37 0.32 -10.22 -5.97
CA ILE A 37 -0.09 -9.96 -4.58
C ILE A 37 0.69 -8.75 -4.03
N ASP A 38 1.99 -8.68 -4.28
CA ASP A 38 2.83 -7.60 -3.78
C ASP A 38 2.51 -6.27 -4.45
N ALA A 39 2.22 -6.27 -5.76
CA ALA A 39 1.73 -5.09 -6.48
C ALA A 39 0.38 -4.59 -5.92
N ALA A 40 -0.55 -5.51 -5.61
CA ALA A 40 -1.83 -5.16 -5.00
C ALA A 40 -1.66 -4.55 -3.60
N ARG A 41 -0.78 -5.14 -2.77
CA ARG A 41 -0.44 -4.60 -1.45
C ARG A 41 0.21 -3.22 -1.54
N ASP A 42 1.12 -3.04 -2.49
CA ASP A 42 1.78 -1.76 -2.71
C ASP A 42 0.80 -0.67 -3.11
N ARG A 43 -0.12 -0.99 -4.03
CA ARG A 43 -1.22 -0.10 -4.41
C ARG A 43 -2.08 0.28 -3.21
N ALA A 44 -2.47 -0.68 -2.38
CA ALA A 44 -3.28 -0.42 -1.19
C ALA A 44 -2.55 0.48 -0.18
N ARG A 45 -1.26 0.24 0.07
CA ARG A 45 -0.45 1.09 0.95
C ARG A 45 -0.32 2.52 0.42
N ARG A 46 -0.14 2.69 -0.89
CA ARG A 46 -0.09 4.03 -1.52
C ARG A 46 -1.42 4.77 -1.40
N ALA A 47 -2.54 4.08 -1.58
CA ALA A 47 -3.86 4.67 -1.39
C ALA A 47 -4.06 5.15 0.06
N LEU A 48 -3.79 4.28 1.03
CA LEU A 48 -3.87 4.65 2.46
C LEU A 48 -2.95 5.81 2.83
N ARG A 49 -1.74 5.85 2.27
CA ARG A 49 -0.82 6.97 2.49
C ARG A 49 -1.36 8.27 1.88
N ALA A 50 -1.89 8.22 0.66
CA ALA A 50 -2.49 9.38 0.04
C ALA A 50 -3.70 9.90 0.84
N GLU A 51 -4.57 9.00 1.32
CA GLU A 51 -5.69 9.33 2.19
C GLU A 51 -5.22 9.93 3.53
N ALA A 52 -4.17 9.37 4.14
CA ALA A 52 -3.59 9.90 5.38
C ALA A 52 -2.93 11.27 5.17
N GLU A 53 -2.29 11.50 4.02
CA GLU A 53 -1.74 12.81 3.66
C GLU A 53 -2.83 13.85 3.42
N GLU A 54 -3.95 13.48 2.81
CA GLU A 54 -5.13 14.34 2.68
C GLU A 54 -5.75 14.66 4.04
N LEU A 55 -5.96 13.66 4.90
CA LEU A 55 -6.47 13.86 6.26
C LEU A 55 -5.51 14.73 7.10
N ALA A 56 -4.20 14.56 6.93
CA ALA A 56 -3.19 15.37 7.62
C ALA A 56 -3.08 16.81 7.08
N ARG A 57 -3.70 17.13 5.94
CA ARG A 57 -3.81 18.50 5.42
C ARG A 57 -5.08 19.20 5.90
N ASP A 58 -5.91 18.54 6.71
CA ASP A 58 -7.03 19.20 7.38
C ASP A 58 -6.51 20.08 8.55
N GLU A 59 -6.18 21.31 8.21
CA GLU A 59 -5.71 22.35 9.15
C GLU A 59 -6.80 22.70 10.18
N GLN A 60 -8.07 22.53 9.82
CA GLN A 60 -9.18 22.86 10.70
C GLN A 60 -9.33 21.81 11.80
N ASP A 61 -9.23 20.52 11.47
CA ASP A 61 -9.21 19.44 12.46
C ASP A 61 -8.02 19.57 13.44
N ARG A 62 -6.85 20.03 12.96
CA ARG A 62 -5.69 20.30 13.84
C ARG A 62 -5.94 21.48 14.78
N ALA A 63 -6.52 22.57 14.26
CA ALA A 63 -6.83 23.75 15.06
C ALA A 63 -7.89 23.43 16.13
N GLU A 64 -8.90 22.66 15.78
CA GLU A 64 -9.95 22.19 16.69
C GLU A 64 -9.38 21.26 17.77
N ALA A 65 -8.57 20.27 17.41
CA ALA A 65 -7.91 19.37 18.38
C ALA A 65 -6.99 20.13 19.36
N ALA A 66 -6.26 21.13 18.85
CA ALA A 66 -5.41 21.98 19.69
C ALA A 66 -6.24 22.86 20.64
N GLN A 67 -7.40 23.34 20.21
CA GLN A 67 -8.32 24.10 21.05
C GLN A 67 -8.92 23.22 22.15
N VAL A 68 -9.39 22.02 21.82
CA VAL A 68 -9.93 21.06 22.79
C VAL A 68 -8.89 20.69 23.86
N LEU A 69 -7.62 20.46 23.47
CA LEU A 69 -6.55 20.18 24.44
C LEU A 69 -6.32 21.33 25.42
N ARG A 70 -6.30 22.58 24.94
CA ARG A 70 -6.20 23.78 25.80
C ARG A 70 -7.39 23.90 26.76
N ASP A 71 -8.59 23.60 26.26
CA ASP A 71 -9.80 23.66 27.07
C ASP A 71 -9.79 22.56 28.16
N MET A 72 -9.33 21.35 27.84
CA MET A 72 -9.18 20.26 28.81
C MET A 72 -8.10 20.53 29.87
N GLU A 73 -7.00 21.17 29.48
CA GLU A 73 -5.94 21.58 30.42
C GLU A 73 -6.44 22.65 31.40
N THR A 74 -7.24 23.59 30.90
CA THR A 74 -7.87 24.62 31.72
C THR A 74 -8.84 24.01 32.75
N LEU A 75 -9.60 22.98 32.36
CA LEU A 75 -10.51 22.27 33.27
C LEU A 75 -9.78 21.42 34.33
N ARG A 76 -8.55 20.96 34.04
CA ARG A 76 -7.73 20.15 34.95
C ARG A 76 -6.96 20.99 35.98
N ALA A 77 -6.79 22.28 35.73
CA ALA A 77 -6.10 23.21 36.61
C ALA A 77 -6.97 23.78 37.75
N TRP A 78 -8.24 23.35 37.82
CA TRP A 78 -9.21 23.65 38.89
C TRP A 78 -9.37 22.46 39.82
#